data_AF-A0A4U1JHW1-F1
#
_entry.id   AF-A0A4U1JHW1-F1
#
_cell.length_a   1.000
_cell.length_b   1.000
_cell.length_c   1.000
_cell.angle_alpha   90.00
_cell.angle_beta   90.00
_cell.angle_gamma   90.00
#
_symmetry.space_group_name_H-M   'P 1'
#
loop_
_entity.id
_entity.type
_entity.pdbx_description
1 polymer ?
#
loop_
_entity_poly.entity_id
_entity_poly.type
_entity_poly.pdbx_seq_one_letter_code
_entity_poly.pdbx_strand_id
1 'polypeptide(L)'
;MRSILFIASGLGLLVSMTGCADLLGIEAWQDPANADGSGNNGAGAKGEGDSGAGGEGGAGGEGPADPCSNGVQDGDESDVDCGGSACGACPDGAACANDQDCTSVFCSFRQLCAPVDGRVTCGEEGEQGPSCGDCIKNSDETDIDCGGDACHPCRQGKACLQDADCLGAVCVANQCALGAPGVDCYANADCASGQCLGADLLGGACQ
;
A
#
# COMPACT_ATOMS: atom_id res chain seq x y z
N MET A 1 1.12 50.30 -63.28
CA MET A 1 0.75 51.01 -62.03
C MET A 1 0.04 50.02 -61.12
N ARG A 2 0.41 50.05 -59.83
CA ARG A 2 -0.05 49.22 -58.69
C ARG A 2 0.68 47.90 -58.47
N SER A 3 1.77 48.08 -57.74
CA SER A 3 2.53 47.16 -56.90
C SER A 3 1.64 46.33 -55.97
N ILE A 4 1.98 45.06 -55.77
CA ILE A 4 1.80 44.37 -54.49
C ILE A 4 3.13 43.70 -54.16
N LEU A 5 3.72 44.24 -53.09
CA LEU A 5 4.96 43.87 -52.47
C LEU A 5 4.69 42.68 -51.54
N PHE A 6 5.33 41.52 -51.76
CA PHE A 6 5.51 40.52 -50.72
C PHE A 6 6.99 40.17 -50.62
N ILE A 7 7.50 40.43 -49.42
CA ILE A 7 8.89 40.45 -49.03
C ILE A 7 9.27 39.01 -48.71
N ALA A 8 10.12 38.38 -49.52
CA ALA A 8 10.71 37.10 -49.21
C ALA A 8 11.89 37.31 -48.23
N SER A 9 11.68 36.98 -46.96
CA SER A 9 12.74 36.82 -45.98
C SER A 9 12.28 35.89 -44.86
N GLY A 10 13.06 34.85 -44.62
CA GLY A 10 12.83 33.78 -43.66
C GLY A 10 13.68 32.60 -44.10
N LEU A 11 15.01 32.67 -43.98
CA LEU A 11 15.75 32.37 -42.75
C LEU A 11 15.24 31.07 -42.14
N GLY A 12 15.90 29.97 -42.50
CA GLY A 12 15.62 28.64 -42.00
C GLY A 12 15.73 28.60 -40.48
N LEU A 13 14.60 28.30 -39.84
CA LEU A 13 14.57 27.93 -38.44
C LEU A 13 14.57 26.39 -38.39
N LEU A 14 15.68 25.84 -37.93
CA LEU A 14 15.78 24.47 -37.42
C LEU A 14 14.77 24.35 -36.26
N VAL A 15 13.62 23.73 -36.51
CA VAL A 15 12.73 23.31 -35.42
C VAL A 15 13.38 22.08 -34.80
N SER A 16 14.13 22.32 -33.72
CA SER A 16 14.52 21.28 -32.80
C SER A 16 13.23 20.65 -32.25
N MET A 17 13.12 19.33 -32.35
CA MET A 17 12.01 18.56 -31.79
C MET A 17 12.03 18.73 -30.27
N THR A 18 11.33 19.73 -29.75
CA THR A 18 10.99 19.79 -28.33
C THR A 18 9.96 18.70 -28.09
N GLY A 19 10.38 17.63 -27.43
CA GLY A 19 9.49 16.56 -26.99
C GLY A 19 8.38 17.13 -26.09
N CYS A 20 7.24 16.42 -26.05
CA CYS A 20 6.01 16.83 -25.36
C CYS A 20 6.11 17.08 -23.83
N ALA A 21 7.31 17.09 -23.24
CA ALA A 21 7.52 17.21 -21.81
C ALA A 21 7.38 18.65 -21.29
N ASP A 22 7.66 19.68 -22.10
CA ASP A 22 7.68 21.08 -21.62
C ASP A 22 6.29 21.75 -21.53
N LEU A 23 5.21 21.08 -21.96
CA LEU A 23 3.87 21.68 -22.04
C LEU A 23 2.95 21.36 -20.85
N LEU A 24 3.33 20.43 -19.96
CA LEU A 24 2.48 19.99 -18.85
C LEU A 24 2.98 20.38 -17.45
N GLY A 25 4.11 21.09 -17.31
CA GLY A 25 4.57 21.58 -16.01
C GLY A 25 4.80 20.48 -14.97
N ILE A 26 5.07 19.25 -15.42
CA ILE A 26 5.43 18.14 -14.55
C ILE A 26 6.96 18.12 -14.53
N GLU A 27 7.53 18.65 -13.45
CA GLU A 27 8.95 18.50 -13.18
C GLU A 27 9.31 17.01 -13.08
N ALA A 28 10.43 16.62 -13.69
CA ALA A 28 10.90 15.24 -13.67
C ALA A 28 11.08 14.78 -12.22
N TRP A 29 10.41 13.70 -11.84
CA TRP A 29 10.56 13.11 -10.52
C TRP A 29 12.02 12.66 -10.33
N GLN A 30 12.72 13.32 -9.40
CA GLN A 30 14.08 12.96 -9.02
C GLN A 30 13.98 11.85 -7.97
N ASP A 31 14.51 10.67 -8.30
CA ASP A 31 14.60 9.54 -7.37
C ASP A 31 15.44 9.92 -6.14
N PRO A 32 14.88 9.86 -4.90
CA PRO A 32 15.61 10.21 -3.69
C PRO A 32 16.77 9.26 -3.37
N ALA A 33 16.90 8.11 -4.05
CA ALA A 33 18.02 7.19 -3.87
C ALA A 33 19.34 7.66 -4.51
N ASN A 34 19.38 8.81 -5.18
CA ASN A 34 20.56 9.25 -5.95
C ASN A 34 20.98 10.72 -5.68
N ALA A 35 20.65 11.25 -4.51
CA ALA A 35 21.03 12.61 -4.08
C ALA A 35 22.42 12.70 -3.43
N ASP A 36 23.19 11.61 -3.36
CA ASP A 36 24.61 11.64 -3.04
C ASP A 36 25.45 11.09 -4.20
N GLY A 37 26.23 11.97 -4.82
CA GLY A 37 27.17 11.59 -5.85
C GLY A 37 28.25 10.66 -5.28
N SER A 38 28.10 9.35 -5.49
CA SER A 38 29.19 8.38 -5.33
C SER A 38 29.05 7.15 -6.26
N GLY A 39 28.99 7.41 -7.56
CA GLY A 39 30.09 7.04 -8.46
C GLY A 39 30.81 5.69 -8.42
N ASN A 40 30.19 4.51 -8.20
CA ASN A 40 30.92 3.22 -8.33
C ASN A 40 30.25 2.22 -9.28
N ASN A 41 30.92 1.95 -10.41
CA ASN A 41 30.63 0.84 -11.32
C ASN A 41 30.95 -0.52 -10.69
N GLY A 42 30.04 -1.49 -10.79
CA GLY A 42 30.32 -2.88 -10.43
C GLY A 42 29.26 -3.83 -10.95
N ALA A 43 29.58 -4.53 -12.03
CA ALA A 43 28.77 -5.58 -12.61
C ALA A 43 28.74 -6.84 -11.73
N GLY A 44 27.62 -7.58 -11.78
CA GLY A 44 27.66 -9.04 -11.80
C GLY A 44 27.12 -9.79 -10.58
N ALA A 45 26.19 -10.70 -10.91
CA ALA A 45 26.01 -12.04 -10.38
C ALA A 45 25.33 -12.25 -9.01
N LYS A 46 24.18 -12.92 -9.10
CA LYS A 46 23.64 -14.04 -8.30
C LYS A 46 24.25 -14.30 -6.91
N GLY A 47 23.37 -14.45 -5.92
CA GLY A 47 23.64 -15.19 -4.69
C GLY A 47 22.35 -15.53 -3.95
N GLU A 48 22.06 -16.83 -3.85
CA GLU A 48 21.18 -17.46 -2.85
C GLU A 48 21.83 -17.38 -1.44
N GLY A 49 21.02 -17.41 -0.38
CA GLY A 49 21.47 -17.60 1.02
C GLY A 49 20.58 -16.81 1.99
N ASP A 50 19.67 -17.44 2.72
CA ASP A 50 19.86 -18.27 3.92
C ASP A 50 19.98 -17.46 5.21
N SER A 51 19.25 -17.98 6.20
CA SER A 51 19.07 -17.51 7.57
C SER A 51 20.41 -17.37 8.29
N GLY A 52 20.60 -16.32 9.09
CA GLY A 52 21.78 -16.25 9.95
C GLY A 52 22.00 -14.95 10.72
N ALA A 53 21.53 -14.96 11.96
CA ALA A 53 21.99 -14.27 13.17
C ALA A 53 23.23 -13.34 13.14
N GLY A 54 23.15 -12.29 13.96
CA GLY A 54 24.27 -11.83 14.80
C GLY A 54 24.94 -10.52 14.37
N GLY A 55 24.61 -9.44 15.09
CA GLY A 55 25.34 -8.17 15.00
C GLY A 55 25.45 -7.52 16.37
N GLU A 56 26.43 -7.96 17.16
CA GLU A 56 26.90 -7.23 18.35
C GLU A 56 27.70 -5.98 17.92
N GLY A 57 27.47 -4.85 18.58
CA GLY A 57 28.50 -3.81 18.74
C GLY A 57 28.04 -2.36 18.60
N GLY A 58 27.56 -1.77 19.69
CA GLY A 58 27.33 -0.33 19.81
C GLY A 58 27.14 0.10 21.26
N ALA A 59 28.20 0.08 22.06
CA ALA A 59 28.19 0.58 23.43
C ALA A 59 28.03 2.11 23.44
N GLY A 60 26.95 2.61 24.04
CA GLY A 60 26.74 4.04 24.27
C GLY A 60 25.39 4.42 24.86
N GLY A 61 25.18 4.16 26.17
CA GLY A 61 24.33 5.02 27.00
C GLY A 61 23.08 4.36 27.61
N GLU A 62 23.25 3.75 28.78
CA GLU A 62 22.20 3.28 29.68
C GLU A 62 21.39 4.45 30.30
N GLY A 63 20.37 4.90 29.58
CA GLY A 63 19.05 5.17 30.18
C GLY A 63 18.16 3.93 29.96
N PRO A 64 16.98 3.80 30.59
CA PRO A 64 16.00 2.85 30.08
C PRO A 64 15.78 3.24 28.62
N ALA A 65 16.27 2.40 27.70
CA ALA A 65 16.12 2.65 26.28
C ALA A 65 14.61 2.80 26.03
N ASP A 66 14.24 3.89 25.36
CA ASP A 66 12.85 4.10 24.96
C ASP A 66 12.43 2.85 24.19
N PRO A 67 11.42 2.07 24.66
CA PRO A 67 11.03 0.83 23.99
C PRO A 67 10.82 1.06 22.49
N CYS A 68 10.19 2.19 22.14
CA CYS A 68 9.80 2.55 20.78
C CYS A 68 10.94 2.91 19.79
N SER A 69 12.22 2.65 20.11
CA SER A 69 13.35 2.98 19.21
C SER A 69 14.66 2.27 19.57
N ASN A 70 14.57 1.16 20.31
CA ASN A 70 15.72 0.42 20.82
C ASN A 70 16.14 -0.77 19.94
N GLY A 71 15.41 -1.05 18.85
CA GLY A 71 15.69 -2.12 17.91
C GLY A 71 15.28 -3.51 18.38
N VAL A 72 14.51 -3.60 19.48
CA VAL A 72 14.01 -4.87 20.02
C VAL A 72 12.51 -4.75 20.30
N GLN A 73 11.76 -5.81 20.02
CA GLN A 73 10.36 -5.84 20.41
C GLN A 73 10.24 -6.02 21.93
N ASP A 74 9.97 -4.95 22.65
CA ASP A 74 9.78 -4.98 24.11
C ASP A 74 8.67 -4.05 24.62
N GLY A 75 8.41 -4.09 25.93
CA GLY A 75 7.28 -3.36 26.51
C GLY A 75 5.92 -3.85 25.98
N ASP A 76 5.12 -2.92 25.43
CA ASP A 76 3.77 -3.16 24.90
C ASP A 76 3.73 -3.18 23.36
N GLU A 77 4.88 -3.25 22.69
CA GLU A 77 4.99 -3.19 21.23
C GLU A 77 4.35 -4.38 20.51
N SER A 78 3.71 -4.10 19.37
CA SER A 78 3.13 -5.15 18.52
C SER A 78 4.12 -5.67 17.46
N ASP A 79 5.09 -4.84 17.07
CA ASP A 79 6.27 -5.20 16.28
C ASP A 79 7.47 -4.34 16.75
N VAL A 80 8.70 -4.67 16.32
CA VAL A 80 9.93 -4.00 16.76
C VAL A 80 9.82 -2.48 16.62
N ASP A 81 9.93 -1.77 17.75
CA ASP A 81 9.90 -0.30 17.85
C ASP A 81 8.56 0.35 17.46
N CYS A 82 7.44 -0.39 17.40
CA CYS A 82 6.14 0.18 17.02
C CYS A 82 4.91 -0.55 17.60
N GLY A 83 3.77 0.13 17.51
CA GLY A 83 2.47 -0.38 17.92
C GLY A 83 2.24 -0.38 19.43
N GLY A 84 1.18 -1.05 19.86
CA GLY A 84 0.79 -1.03 21.25
C GLY A 84 0.25 0.32 21.71
N SER A 85 0.17 0.51 23.03
CA SER A 85 -0.41 1.72 23.62
C SER A 85 0.57 2.90 23.76
N ALA A 86 1.87 2.62 23.71
CA ALA A 86 2.92 3.59 24.02
C ALA A 86 3.66 4.11 22.78
N CYS A 87 3.78 3.30 21.72
CA CYS A 87 4.56 3.62 20.54
C CYS A 87 3.69 4.13 19.38
N GLY A 88 4.35 4.67 18.36
CA GLY A 88 3.68 5.07 17.12
C GLY A 88 3.13 3.86 16.36
N ALA A 89 2.11 4.07 15.54
CA ALA A 89 1.52 3.00 14.74
C ALA A 89 2.54 2.40 13.76
N CYS A 90 2.52 1.08 13.63
CA CYS A 90 3.35 0.29 12.76
C CYS A 90 3.03 0.50 11.26
N PRO A 91 4.02 0.34 10.37
CA PRO A 91 3.83 0.37 8.93
C PRO A 91 3.14 -0.90 8.40
N ASP A 92 2.70 -0.89 7.14
CA ASP A 92 2.16 -2.08 6.48
C ASP A 92 3.19 -3.24 6.47
N GLY A 93 2.72 -4.45 6.71
CA GLY A 93 3.51 -5.68 6.83
C GLY A 93 4.04 -5.97 8.24
N ALA A 94 3.99 -4.99 9.15
CA ALA A 94 4.42 -5.16 10.54
C ALA A 94 3.39 -5.92 11.37
N ALA A 95 3.83 -6.59 12.43
CA ALA A 95 2.93 -7.27 13.35
C ALA A 95 2.03 -6.30 14.14
N CYS A 96 0.79 -6.73 14.37
CA CYS A 96 -0.23 -5.96 15.09
C CYS A 96 -1.07 -6.88 15.97
N ALA A 97 -1.50 -6.37 17.12
CA ALA A 97 -2.46 -7.04 18.01
C ALA A 97 -3.87 -6.47 17.86
N ASN A 98 -3.98 -5.20 17.47
CA ASN A 98 -5.24 -4.52 17.23
C ASN A 98 -5.12 -3.49 16.09
N ASP A 99 -6.25 -3.04 15.57
CA ASP A 99 -6.29 -2.09 14.46
C ASP A 99 -5.51 -0.80 14.72
N GLN A 100 -5.50 -0.29 15.95
CA GLN A 100 -4.81 0.97 16.27
C GLN A 100 -3.28 0.83 16.24
N ASP A 101 -2.77 -0.39 16.27
CA ASP A 101 -1.34 -0.65 16.12
C ASP A 101 -0.85 -0.32 14.70
N CYS A 102 -1.74 -0.16 13.72
CA CYS A 102 -1.38 0.04 12.32
C CYS A 102 -1.60 1.48 11.86
N THR A 103 -0.68 2.00 11.03
CA THR A 103 -0.85 3.31 10.39
C THR A 103 -2.11 3.34 9.52
N SER A 104 -2.43 2.19 8.91
CA SER A 104 -3.65 1.95 8.14
C SER A 104 -4.90 1.79 9.01
N VAL A 105 -4.77 1.78 10.33
CA VAL A 105 -5.82 1.37 11.29
C VAL A 105 -6.48 0.03 10.94
N PHE A 106 -5.73 -0.89 10.31
CA PHE A 106 -6.22 -2.21 9.94
C PHE A 106 -5.19 -3.28 10.26
N CYS A 107 -5.50 -4.05 11.29
CA CYS A 107 -4.78 -5.27 11.64
C CYS A 107 -5.46 -6.46 10.98
N SER A 108 -4.78 -7.09 10.01
CA SER A 108 -5.34 -8.23 9.29
C SER A 108 -5.50 -9.45 10.21
N PHE A 109 -6.30 -10.44 9.77
CA PHE A 109 -6.45 -11.72 10.46
C PHE A 109 -5.11 -12.48 10.62
N ARG A 110 -4.11 -12.13 9.83
CA ARG A 110 -2.73 -12.66 9.92
C ARG A 110 -1.92 -11.98 11.03
N GLN A 111 -2.53 -11.07 11.81
CA GLN A 111 -1.86 -10.24 12.81
C GLN A 111 -0.76 -9.37 12.19
N LEU A 112 -0.99 -8.91 10.95
CA LEU A 112 -0.12 -7.99 10.23
C LEU A 112 -0.89 -6.74 9.82
N CYS A 113 -0.27 -5.57 9.97
CA CYS A 113 -0.77 -4.33 9.43
C CYS A 113 -0.91 -4.44 7.92
N ALA A 114 -2.11 -4.22 7.42
CA ALA A 114 -2.37 -4.24 6.00
C ALA A 114 -2.93 -2.89 5.59
N PRO A 115 -2.71 -2.44 4.34
CA PRO A 115 -3.32 -1.23 3.85
C PRO A 115 -4.85 -1.25 3.99
N VAL A 116 -5.44 -0.07 4.20
CA VAL A 116 -6.89 0.15 4.40
C VAL A 116 -7.78 -0.44 3.31
N ASP A 117 -7.20 -0.79 2.18
CA ASP A 117 -7.88 -1.30 1.02
C ASP A 117 -7.97 -2.84 1.01
N GLY A 118 -7.47 -3.49 2.08
CA GLY A 118 -7.56 -4.92 2.32
C GLY A 118 -6.47 -5.73 1.64
N ARG A 119 -5.57 -5.09 0.88
CA ARG A 119 -4.54 -5.76 0.11
C ARG A 119 -3.50 -6.38 1.04
N VAL A 120 -3.13 -7.63 0.80
CA VAL A 120 -1.94 -8.23 1.41
C VAL A 120 -0.70 -7.50 0.88
N THR A 121 0.35 -7.33 1.69
CA THR A 121 1.62 -6.79 1.21
C THR A 121 2.12 -7.63 0.03
N CYS A 122 2.46 -6.96 -1.08
CA CYS A 122 2.87 -7.61 -2.31
C CYS A 122 3.98 -8.64 -2.10
N GLY A 123 3.82 -9.84 -2.64
CA GLY A 123 4.88 -10.85 -2.68
C GLY A 123 4.75 -11.96 -1.64
N GLU A 124 3.66 -11.99 -0.88
CA GLU A 124 3.26 -13.16 -0.12
C GLU A 124 2.22 -13.95 -0.94
N GLU A 125 2.39 -15.27 -1.07
CA GLU A 125 1.34 -16.12 -1.62
C GLU A 125 0.10 -15.99 -0.72
N GLY A 126 -0.96 -15.36 -1.22
CA GLY A 126 -2.20 -15.20 -0.47
C GLY A 126 -2.73 -16.57 -0.03
N GLU A 127 -3.21 -16.69 1.20
CA GLU A 127 -3.72 -17.97 1.74
C GLU A 127 -4.85 -18.57 0.87
N GLN A 128 -5.56 -17.72 0.12
CA GLN A 128 -6.65 -18.13 -0.76
C GLN A 128 -6.19 -18.49 -2.19
N GLY A 129 -4.94 -18.18 -2.56
CA GLY A 129 -4.37 -18.50 -3.86
C GLY A 129 -3.14 -17.66 -4.20
N PRO A 130 -2.29 -18.14 -5.13
CA PRO A 130 -1.06 -17.46 -5.50
C PRO A 130 -1.29 -16.10 -6.17
N SER A 131 -2.49 -15.84 -6.71
CA SER A 131 -2.84 -14.54 -7.30
C SER A 131 -3.27 -13.50 -6.26
N CYS A 132 -3.92 -13.91 -5.17
CA CYS A 132 -4.61 -13.04 -4.20
C CYS A 132 -3.68 -12.21 -3.28
N GLY A 133 -2.43 -12.01 -3.68
CA GLY A 133 -1.39 -11.25 -2.96
C GLY A 133 -0.16 -10.95 -3.83
N ASP A 134 -0.25 -11.17 -5.15
CA ASP A 134 0.85 -10.96 -6.10
C ASP A 134 0.90 -9.53 -6.66
N CYS A 135 -0.04 -8.70 -6.25
CA CYS A 135 -0.17 -7.31 -6.63
C CYS A 135 -0.50 -7.05 -8.10
N ILE A 136 -1.09 -8.05 -8.76
CA ILE A 136 -1.50 -7.97 -10.15
C ILE A 136 -2.92 -8.48 -10.26
N LYS A 137 -3.85 -7.66 -10.77
CA LYS A 137 -5.21 -8.12 -11.07
C LYS A 137 -5.17 -9.25 -12.07
N ASN A 138 -5.38 -10.48 -11.61
CA ASN A 138 -5.33 -11.66 -12.47
C ASN A 138 -6.27 -12.77 -12.00
N SER A 139 -6.30 -13.87 -12.77
CA SER A 139 -7.21 -14.99 -12.51
C SER A 139 -8.68 -14.51 -12.42
N ASP A 140 -9.38 -14.81 -11.32
CA ASP A 140 -10.79 -14.45 -11.11
C ASP A 140 -11.00 -13.18 -10.28
N GLU A 141 -9.95 -12.39 -10.04
CA GLU A 141 -10.01 -11.17 -9.23
C GLU A 141 -10.85 -10.05 -9.87
N THR A 142 -11.62 -9.36 -9.03
CA THR A 142 -12.43 -8.22 -9.48
C THR A 142 -11.77 -6.87 -9.25
N ASP A 143 -10.88 -6.78 -8.25
CA ASP A 143 -9.86 -5.75 -8.13
C ASP A 143 -8.55 -6.42 -7.72
N ILE A 144 -7.44 -5.68 -7.73
CA ILE A 144 -6.13 -6.28 -7.52
C ILE A 144 -6.07 -7.01 -6.16
N ASP A 145 -5.77 -8.31 -6.21
CA ASP A 145 -5.66 -9.23 -5.06
C ASP A 145 -6.97 -9.48 -4.28
N CYS A 146 -8.14 -9.09 -4.81
CA CYS A 146 -9.41 -9.28 -4.11
C CYS A 146 -10.63 -9.53 -5.03
N GLY A 147 -11.67 -10.06 -4.41
CA GLY A 147 -12.96 -10.41 -5.02
C GLY A 147 -12.88 -11.64 -5.92
N GLY A 148 -13.96 -11.89 -6.65
CA GLY A 148 -14.16 -13.15 -7.34
C GLY A 148 -14.44 -14.29 -6.36
N ASP A 149 -14.45 -15.51 -6.89
CA ASP A 149 -14.75 -16.71 -6.09
C ASP A 149 -13.53 -17.25 -5.32
N ALA A 150 -12.32 -16.85 -5.73
CA ALA A 150 -11.06 -17.39 -5.21
C ALA A 150 -10.43 -16.52 -4.12
N CYS A 151 -10.49 -15.20 -4.24
CA CYS A 151 -9.82 -14.28 -3.32
C CYS A 151 -10.78 -13.74 -2.25
N HIS A 152 -10.24 -13.10 -1.21
CA HIS A 152 -11.08 -12.48 -0.19
C HIS A 152 -11.92 -11.33 -0.78
N PRO A 153 -13.09 -11.00 -0.19
CA PRO A 153 -13.91 -9.90 -0.67
C PRO A 153 -13.18 -8.55 -0.59
N CYS A 154 -13.29 -7.75 -1.65
CA CYS A 154 -12.76 -6.41 -1.76
C CYS A 154 -13.45 -5.42 -0.80
N ARG A 155 -12.68 -4.45 -0.29
CA ARG A 155 -13.20 -3.33 0.52
C ARG A 155 -13.90 -2.27 -0.32
N GLN A 156 -14.52 -1.31 0.38
CA GLN A 156 -15.15 -0.15 -0.22
C GLN A 156 -14.24 0.55 -1.26
N GLY A 157 -14.83 0.95 -2.38
CA GLY A 157 -14.19 1.71 -3.46
C GLY A 157 -13.45 0.86 -4.47
N LYS A 158 -13.20 -0.43 -4.17
CA LYS A 158 -12.60 -1.38 -5.09
C LYS A 158 -13.59 -1.85 -6.15
N ALA A 159 -13.07 -2.28 -7.28
CA ALA A 159 -13.85 -2.83 -8.38
C ALA A 159 -14.51 -4.16 -7.99
N CYS A 160 -15.75 -4.36 -8.44
CA CYS A 160 -16.53 -5.58 -8.20
C CYS A 160 -17.40 -5.89 -9.42
N LEU A 161 -17.82 -7.14 -9.55
CA LEU A 161 -18.77 -7.62 -10.55
C LEU A 161 -20.07 -8.14 -9.92
N GLN A 162 -20.01 -8.61 -8.68
CA GLN A 162 -21.12 -9.14 -7.90
C GLN A 162 -21.01 -8.74 -6.43
N ASP A 163 -22.13 -8.78 -5.71
CA ASP A 163 -22.19 -8.40 -4.28
C ASP A 163 -21.22 -9.21 -3.42
N ALA A 164 -21.02 -10.50 -3.74
CA ALA A 164 -20.10 -11.39 -3.03
C ALA A 164 -18.62 -10.98 -3.17
N ASP A 165 -18.27 -10.18 -4.17
CA ASP A 165 -16.92 -9.66 -4.33
C ASP A 165 -16.60 -8.58 -3.29
N CYS A 166 -17.62 -8.04 -2.61
CA CYS A 166 -17.47 -6.94 -1.68
C CYS A 166 -17.61 -7.41 -0.24
N LEU A 167 -16.75 -6.91 0.63
CA LEU A 167 -16.80 -7.18 2.07
C LEU A 167 -18.15 -6.79 2.66
N GLY A 168 -18.66 -5.62 2.26
CA GLY A 168 -19.99 -5.14 2.65
C GLY A 168 -21.16 -5.81 1.92
N ALA A 169 -20.92 -6.83 1.08
CA ALA A 169 -21.92 -7.52 0.27
C ALA A 169 -22.77 -6.59 -0.64
N VAL A 170 -22.22 -5.43 -1.03
CA VAL A 170 -22.92 -4.43 -1.85
C VAL A 170 -22.00 -3.95 -2.97
N CYS A 171 -22.24 -4.41 -4.19
CA CYS A 171 -21.57 -3.97 -5.39
C CYS A 171 -22.47 -3.01 -6.19
N VAL A 172 -22.13 -1.72 -6.21
CA VAL A 172 -22.92 -0.69 -6.90
C VAL A 172 -22.04 0.04 -7.89
N ALA A 173 -22.50 0.12 -9.14
CA ALA A 173 -21.77 0.77 -10.23
C ALA A 173 -20.35 0.20 -10.45
N ASN A 174 -20.19 -1.12 -10.30
CA ASN A 174 -18.90 -1.84 -10.34
C ASN A 174 -17.89 -1.38 -9.28
N GLN A 175 -18.37 -0.83 -8.17
CA GLN A 175 -17.54 -0.49 -7.01
C GLN A 175 -18.19 -0.99 -5.73
N CYS A 176 -17.37 -1.50 -4.82
CA CYS A 176 -17.83 -1.91 -3.50
C CYS A 176 -18.28 -0.69 -2.71
N ALA A 177 -19.52 -0.73 -2.24
CA ALA A 177 -20.07 0.30 -1.37
C ALA A 177 -19.82 -0.06 0.11
N LEU A 178 -20.25 0.84 1.00
CA LEU A 178 -20.37 0.51 2.42
C LEU A 178 -21.40 -0.62 2.60
N GLY A 179 -21.12 -1.50 3.56
CA GLY A 179 -21.98 -2.62 3.92
C GLY A 179 -23.31 -2.18 4.50
N ALA A 180 -24.38 -2.91 4.14
CA ALA A 180 -25.72 -2.69 4.69
C ALA A 180 -25.81 -3.12 6.17
N PRO A 181 -26.76 -2.58 6.97
CA PRO A 181 -26.97 -3.05 8.33
C PRO A 181 -27.16 -4.58 8.39
N GLY A 182 -26.43 -5.25 9.26
CA GLY A 182 -26.43 -6.69 9.48
C GLY A 182 -25.45 -7.48 8.60
N VAL A 183 -24.69 -6.85 7.70
CA VAL A 183 -23.61 -7.53 6.96
C VAL A 183 -22.30 -7.47 7.74
N ASP A 184 -21.44 -8.45 7.49
CA ASP A 184 -20.11 -8.51 8.09
C ASP A 184 -19.27 -7.31 7.64
N CYS A 185 -18.63 -6.63 8.60
CA CYS A 185 -17.64 -5.60 8.37
C CYS A 185 -16.42 -5.83 9.28
N TYR A 186 -15.26 -5.32 8.86
CA TYR A 186 -14.02 -5.49 9.63
C TYR A 186 -13.62 -4.19 10.32
N ALA A 187 -13.90 -3.04 9.70
CA ALA A 187 -13.73 -1.73 10.31
C ALA A 187 -15.04 -0.93 10.23
N ASN A 188 -15.17 0.08 11.10
CA ASN A 188 -16.26 1.05 11.04
C ASN A 188 -16.36 1.72 9.65
N ALA A 189 -15.24 1.87 8.95
CA ALA A 189 -15.17 2.42 7.61
C ALA A 189 -15.80 1.53 6.54
N ASP A 190 -16.03 0.23 6.81
CA ASP A 190 -16.73 -0.66 5.88
C ASP A 190 -18.23 -0.65 6.10
N CYS A 191 -18.72 -0.17 7.26
CA CYS A 191 -20.12 -0.25 7.62
C CYS A 191 -20.86 1.05 7.24
N ALA A 192 -22.04 0.96 6.62
CA ALA A 192 -22.81 2.16 6.25
C ALA A 192 -23.23 3.01 7.45
N SER A 193 -23.35 2.40 8.62
CA SER A 193 -23.67 3.09 9.87
C SER A 193 -22.47 3.73 10.57
N GLY A 194 -21.26 3.48 10.08
CA GLY A 194 -20.03 3.90 10.74
C GLY A 194 -19.73 3.14 12.03
N GLN A 195 -20.41 2.02 12.28
CA GLN A 195 -20.20 1.19 13.46
C GLN A 195 -20.17 -0.31 13.10
N CYS A 196 -19.05 -0.94 13.45
CA CYS A 196 -18.79 -2.37 13.42
C CYS A 196 -18.83 -2.89 14.86
N LEU A 197 -19.84 -3.67 15.26
CA LEU A 197 -19.86 -4.28 16.59
C LEU A 197 -19.59 -5.78 16.48
N GLY A 198 -18.55 -6.27 17.19
CA GLY A 198 -18.24 -7.72 17.28
C GLY A 198 -16.77 -8.13 17.11
N ALA A 199 -15.79 -7.24 17.33
CA ALA A 199 -14.35 -7.48 17.07
C ALA A 199 -13.66 -8.57 17.93
N ASP A 200 -14.41 -9.41 18.63
CA ASP A 200 -13.89 -10.42 19.57
C ASP A 200 -13.59 -11.78 18.89
N LEU A 201 -13.20 -11.77 17.61
CA LEU A 201 -12.30 -12.74 16.93
C LEU A 201 -12.64 -13.07 15.46
N LEU A 202 -13.81 -12.74 14.90
CA LEU A 202 -14.15 -13.03 13.50
C LEU A 202 -15.26 -12.11 12.95
N GLY A 203 -14.88 -10.91 12.50
CA GLY A 203 -15.81 -9.97 11.83
C GLY A 203 -16.89 -9.40 12.75
N GLY A 204 -17.09 -8.08 12.71
CA GLY A 204 -18.27 -7.47 13.32
C GLY A 204 -19.40 -7.34 12.32
N ALA A 205 -20.58 -6.96 12.77
CA ALA A 205 -21.69 -6.65 11.89
C ALA A 205 -21.96 -5.14 11.85
N CYS A 206 -22.35 -4.63 10.67
CA CYS A 206 -22.88 -3.29 10.51
C CYS A 206 -24.15 -3.15 11.35
N GLN A 207 -24.30 -2.09 12.15
CA GLN A 207 -25.51 -1.88 12.97
C GLN A 207 -26.41 -0.76 12.49
#